data_AF-A0A6L9ZHE1-F1
#
_entry.id   AF-A0A6L9ZHE1-F1
#
_cell.length_a   1.000
_cell.length_b   1.000
_cell.length_c   1.000
_cell.angle_alpha   90.00
_cell.angle_beta   90.00
_cell.angle_gamma   90.00
#
_symmetry.space_group_name_H-M   'P 1'
#
loop_
_entity.id
_entity.type
_entity.pdbx_description
1 polymer ?
#
loop_
_entity_poly.entity_id
_entity_poly.type
_entity_poly.pdbx_seq_one_letter_code
_entity_poly.pdbx_strand_id
1 'polypeptide(L)'
;QVRQGQKPEGVCLVVGSCAQGYPKNDMGDLIVSFTPIQNQCQYFWEAFPARDGRTTYLFTYLDANPERPSLEFLCDEYFRLLPEYQGVDLSQLDFKRVLFGFFPSYQKSPLRMPWNRILPIGDSSGGQSPVSFGGFGSMVRHLKRLSNGIHEALDYDLLDRNALAQLQPYQPNIGVTWMFQRTMSVGIKQQLAPNQINQLLTGVFQAMANLGDDVLKPFLQDVVKFSGLSKTLFVTSLTKPGLVVPVIPQVGLTMLLDWMVHYSNLALYSSLYPAGKLLSGMLTTLPPKPRYYYHRWLEAWRYGSGGDY
;
A
#
# COMPACT_ATOMS: atom_id res chain seq x y z
N GLN A 1 -10.00 14.89 16.78
CA GLN A 1 -9.42 14.13 15.65
C GLN A 1 -10.12 14.56 14.36
N VAL A 2 -9.39 14.78 13.25
CA VAL A 2 -9.92 15.40 12.01
C VAL A 2 -11.05 14.61 11.36
N ARG A 3 -10.98 13.28 11.44
CA ARG A 3 -12.01 12.38 10.87
C ARG A 3 -13.22 12.18 11.80
N GLN A 4 -13.34 12.95 12.88
CA GLN A 4 -14.48 12.91 13.82
C GLN A 4 -14.86 11.50 14.31
N GLY A 5 -13.87 10.64 14.57
CA GLY A 5 -14.12 9.27 15.02
C GLY A 5 -14.55 8.30 13.92
N GLN A 6 -14.44 8.69 12.63
CA GLN A 6 -14.64 7.76 11.52
C GLN A 6 -13.76 6.51 11.70
N LYS A 7 -14.43 5.36 11.65
CA LYS A 7 -13.79 4.05 11.71
C LYS A 7 -12.99 3.80 10.42
N PRO A 8 -11.75 3.30 10.51
CA PRO A 8 -11.01 2.90 9.31
C PRO A 8 -11.67 1.70 8.65
N GLU A 9 -11.72 1.70 7.33
CA GLU A 9 -12.29 0.60 6.55
C GLU A 9 -11.39 -0.66 6.59
N GLY A 10 -10.09 -0.48 6.80
CA GLY A 10 -9.14 -1.57 6.97
C GLY A 10 -8.13 -1.31 8.09
N VAL A 11 -7.57 -2.38 8.62
CA VAL A 11 -6.51 -2.37 9.62
C VAL A 11 -5.50 -3.43 9.24
N CYS A 12 -4.22 -3.11 9.27
CA CYS A 12 -3.17 -4.11 9.29
C CYS A 12 -2.63 -4.22 10.70
N LEU A 13 -2.67 -5.43 11.26
CA LEU A 13 -1.96 -5.74 12.50
C LEU A 13 -0.60 -6.30 12.12
N VAL A 14 0.45 -5.84 12.78
CA VAL A 14 1.81 -6.31 12.59
C VAL A 14 2.47 -6.60 13.93
N VAL A 15 3.19 -7.70 13.98
CA VAL A 15 4.10 -8.06 15.06
C VAL A 15 5.40 -8.56 14.45
N GLY A 16 6.48 -8.56 15.22
CA GLY A 16 7.75 -9.04 14.69
C GLY A 16 8.89 -8.88 15.67
N SER A 17 10.07 -9.29 15.22
CA SER A 17 11.28 -9.14 16.01
C SER A 17 12.50 -8.94 15.13
N CYS A 18 13.56 -8.41 15.72
CA CYS A 18 14.91 -8.48 15.19
C CYS A 18 15.74 -9.38 16.11
N ALA A 19 16.33 -10.43 15.57
CA ALA A 19 17.12 -11.40 16.34
C ALA A 19 18.36 -11.87 15.58
N GLN A 20 19.36 -12.30 16.35
CA GLN A 20 20.55 -13.00 15.85
C GLN A 20 20.35 -14.53 16.01
N GLY A 21 21.20 -15.33 15.37
CA GLY A 21 21.14 -16.79 15.45
C GLY A 21 20.43 -17.47 14.28
N TYR A 22 19.83 -16.71 13.36
CA TYR A 22 19.28 -17.24 12.11
C TYR A 22 20.36 -17.89 11.24
N PRO A 23 20.00 -18.94 10.46
CA PRO A 23 20.83 -19.40 9.35
C PRO A 23 21.16 -18.25 8.39
N LYS A 24 22.36 -18.29 7.79
CA LYS A 24 22.78 -17.24 6.85
C LYS A 24 21.80 -17.16 5.67
N ASN A 25 21.14 -16.03 5.53
CA ASN A 25 20.24 -15.71 4.42
C ASN A 25 20.35 -14.23 4.08
N ASP A 26 20.94 -13.94 2.91
CA ASP A 26 21.17 -12.58 2.43
C ASP A 26 19.99 -12.03 1.60
N MET A 27 18.93 -12.83 1.43
CA MET A 27 17.72 -12.47 0.67
C MET A 27 16.61 -11.96 1.58
N GLY A 28 15.75 -11.11 1.00
CA GLY A 28 14.53 -10.61 1.63
C GLY A 28 13.28 -11.32 1.14
N ASP A 29 12.34 -11.55 2.06
CA ASP A 29 11.00 -12.03 1.77
C ASP A 29 10.03 -10.84 1.84
N LEU A 30 9.38 -10.51 0.73
CA LEU A 30 8.49 -9.34 0.67
C LEU A 30 7.05 -9.67 1.08
N ILE A 31 6.53 -10.83 0.71
CA ILE A 31 5.21 -11.28 1.15
C ILE A 31 5.13 -12.81 1.00
N VAL A 32 5.28 -13.51 2.11
CA VAL A 32 5.18 -14.97 2.18
C VAL A 32 3.91 -15.34 2.94
N SER A 33 3.19 -16.34 2.45
CA SER A 33 2.05 -16.91 3.15
C SER A 33 2.04 -18.41 2.91
N PHE A 34 2.26 -19.19 3.97
CA PHE A 34 2.41 -20.64 3.90
C PHE A 34 1.35 -21.39 4.70
N THR A 35 0.64 -20.71 5.60
CA THR A 35 -0.49 -21.29 6.33
C THR A 35 -1.79 -21.10 5.54
N PRO A 36 -2.78 -22.01 5.68
CA PRO A 36 -4.13 -21.71 5.27
C PRO A 36 -4.70 -20.53 6.07
N ILE A 37 -5.88 -20.04 5.69
CA ILE A 37 -6.68 -19.11 6.48
C ILE A 37 -6.90 -19.72 7.87
N GLN A 38 -6.54 -18.97 8.91
CA GLN A 38 -6.66 -19.36 10.31
C GLN A 38 -7.25 -18.18 11.10
N ASN A 39 -8.05 -18.46 12.13
CA ASN A 39 -8.57 -17.41 13.03
C ASN A 39 -9.31 -16.27 12.29
N GLN A 40 -10.00 -16.59 11.18
CA GLN A 40 -10.65 -15.63 10.26
C GLN A 40 -9.72 -14.53 9.73
N CYS A 41 -8.46 -14.87 9.50
CA CYS A 41 -7.48 -13.99 8.88
C CYS A 41 -6.45 -14.80 8.08
N GLN A 42 -5.70 -14.11 7.23
CA GLN A 42 -4.55 -14.70 6.53
C GLN A 42 -3.28 -14.16 7.16
N TYR A 43 -2.32 -15.04 7.44
CA TYR A 43 -1.02 -14.69 7.96
C TYR A 43 -0.03 -14.46 6.82
N PHE A 44 0.56 -13.27 6.80
CA PHE A 44 1.59 -12.87 5.86
C PHE A 44 2.89 -12.60 6.61
N TRP A 45 3.99 -12.91 5.95
CA TRP A 45 5.32 -12.81 6.52
C TRP A 45 6.23 -11.98 5.64
N GLU A 46 7.06 -11.20 6.30
CA GLU A 46 8.15 -10.42 5.72
C GLU A 46 9.42 -10.70 6.51
N ALA A 47 10.55 -10.77 5.82
CA ALA A 47 11.82 -10.90 6.50
C ALA A 47 12.98 -10.27 5.72
N PHE A 48 13.82 -9.51 6.41
CA PHE A 48 14.90 -8.75 5.79
C PHE A 48 16.21 -8.89 6.58
N PRO A 49 17.37 -8.96 5.89
CA PRO A 49 18.66 -8.79 6.56
C PRO A 49 18.72 -7.45 7.29
N ALA A 50 19.26 -7.46 8.50
CA ALA A 50 19.44 -6.27 9.32
C ALA A 50 20.86 -6.24 9.91
N ARG A 51 21.31 -5.06 10.32
CA ARG A 51 22.63 -4.91 10.97
C ARG A 51 22.76 -5.81 12.20
N ASP A 52 21.69 -5.92 12.98
CA ASP A 52 21.65 -6.66 14.25
C ASP A 52 21.06 -8.08 14.09
N GLY A 53 21.10 -8.67 12.88
CA GLY A 53 20.61 -10.02 12.59
C GLY A 53 19.61 -10.06 11.45
N ARG A 54 18.47 -10.71 11.64
CA ARG A 54 17.35 -10.70 10.68
C ARG A 54 16.12 -10.11 11.34
N THR A 55 15.42 -9.25 10.63
CA THR A 55 14.12 -8.74 11.06
C THR A 55 13.03 -9.57 10.41
N THR A 56 12.10 -10.07 11.19
CA THR A 56 10.99 -10.91 10.74
C THR A 56 9.68 -10.36 11.27
N TYR A 57 8.68 -10.28 10.40
CA TYR A 57 7.36 -9.76 10.69
C TYR A 57 6.29 -10.79 10.35
N LEU A 58 5.25 -10.85 11.19
CA LEU A 58 3.96 -11.45 10.89
C LEU A 58 2.93 -10.32 10.85
N PHE A 59 2.15 -10.26 9.77
CA PHE A 59 1.09 -9.28 9.63
C PHE A 59 -0.17 -9.87 9.01
N THR A 60 -1.29 -9.17 9.21
CA THR A 60 -2.58 -9.58 8.66
C THR A 60 -3.48 -8.39 8.36
N TYR A 61 -4.25 -8.47 7.26
CA TYR A 61 -5.23 -7.45 6.87
C TYR A 61 -6.62 -7.80 7.38
N LEU A 62 -7.20 -6.88 8.14
CA LEU A 62 -8.48 -7.02 8.82
C LEU A 62 -9.38 -5.80 8.56
N ASP A 63 -10.65 -5.91 8.94
CA ASP A 63 -11.50 -4.74 9.20
C ASP A 63 -11.34 -4.29 10.66
N ALA A 64 -11.81 -3.09 11.01
CA ALA A 64 -11.76 -2.60 12.39
C ALA A 64 -12.89 -3.18 13.29
N ASN A 65 -13.23 -4.46 13.16
CA ASN A 65 -14.24 -5.11 14.00
C ASN A 65 -13.66 -5.46 15.39
N PRO A 66 -14.36 -5.19 16.51
CA PRO A 66 -13.92 -5.57 17.86
C PRO A 66 -13.73 -7.08 18.08
N GLU A 67 -14.35 -7.94 17.29
CA GLU A 67 -14.17 -9.40 17.34
C GLU A 67 -12.82 -9.85 16.76
N ARG A 68 -12.03 -8.94 16.18
CA ARG A 68 -10.72 -9.27 15.61
C ARG A 68 -9.68 -9.60 16.68
N PRO A 69 -8.69 -10.45 16.36
CA PRO A 69 -7.63 -10.79 17.30
C PRO A 69 -6.87 -9.56 17.84
N SER A 70 -6.37 -9.66 19.06
CA SER A 70 -5.51 -8.65 19.67
C SER A 70 -4.08 -8.74 19.13
N LEU A 71 -3.27 -7.70 19.38
CA LEU A 71 -1.83 -7.75 19.10
C LEU A 71 -1.10 -8.80 19.94
N GLU A 72 -1.57 -9.03 21.17
CA GLU A 72 -1.04 -10.08 22.04
C GLU A 72 -1.24 -11.47 21.43
N PHE A 73 -2.46 -11.76 20.97
CA PHE A 73 -2.75 -13.01 20.25
C PHE A 73 -1.88 -13.16 19.00
N LEU A 74 -1.71 -12.09 18.21
CA LEU A 74 -0.87 -12.14 17.02
C LEU A 74 0.61 -12.35 17.36
N CYS A 75 1.10 -11.79 18.48
CA CYS A 75 2.44 -12.05 19.00
C CYS A 75 2.63 -13.52 19.36
N ASP A 76 1.65 -14.17 19.98
CA ASP A 76 1.70 -15.60 20.28
C ASP A 76 1.80 -16.44 19.00
N GLU A 77 0.98 -16.12 18.00
CA GLU A 77 1.02 -16.78 16.69
C GLU A 77 2.36 -16.56 15.97
N TYR A 78 2.96 -15.37 16.12
CA TYR A 78 4.29 -15.08 15.59
C TYR A 78 5.34 -16.02 16.17
N PHE A 79 5.44 -16.13 17.50
CA PHE A 79 6.43 -17.02 18.10
C PHE A 79 6.14 -18.50 17.83
N ARG A 80 4.86 -18.88 17.75
CA ARG A 80 4.46 -20.25 17.43
C ARG A 80 4.91 -20.68 16.02
N LEU A 81 4.80 -19.78 15.03
CA LEU A 81 5.05 -20.08 13.62
C LEU A 81 6.44 -19.67 13.13
N LEU A 82 7.16 -18.81 13.86
CA LEU A 82 8.49 -18.34 13.48
C LEU A 82 9.48 -19.48 13.19
N PRO A 83 9.51 -20.59 13.97
CA PRO A 83 10.42 -21.69 13.68
C PRO A 83 10.15 -22.39 12.35
N GLU A 84 8.88 -22.56 11.99
CA GLU A 84 8.48 -23.15 10.71
C GLU A 84 8.83 -22.22 9.55
N TYR A 85 8.58 -20.92 9.71
CA TYR A 85 8.86 -19.94 8.67
C TYR A 85 10.36 -19.76 8.39
N GLN A 86 11.17 -19.61 9.43
CA GLN A 86 12.61 -19.32 9.30
C GLN A 86 13.49 -20.56 9.38
N GLY A 87 12.92 -21.74 9.67
CA GLY A 87 13.67 -22.99 9.79
C GLY A 87 14.67 -23.00 10.94
N VAL A 88 14.31 -22.41 12.08
CA VAL A 88 15.22 -22.22 13.24
C VAL A 88 14.46 -22.32 14.56
N ASP A 89 15.04 -22.98 15.56
CA ASP A 89 14.41 -23.06 16.88
C ASP A 89 14.48 -21.73 17.63
N LEU A 90 13.43 -21.39 18.38
CA LEU A 90 13.40 -20.15 19.18
C LEU A 90 14.54 -20.07 20.21
N SER A 91 14.99 -21.22 20.74
CA SER A 91 16.10 -21.30 21.70
C SER A 91 17.46 -20.93 21.09
N GLN A 92 17.57 -20.93 19.76
CA GLN A 92 18.77 -20.52 19.03
C GLN A 92 18.78 -19.02 18.71
N LEU A 93 17.65 -18.33 18.95
CA LEU A 93 17.49 -16.92 18.61
C LEU A 93 17.81 -16.02 19.80
N ASP A 94 18.69 -15.05 19.56
CA ASP A 94 19.00 -13.97 20.49
C ASP A 94 18.22 -12.71 20.07
N PHE A 95 17.02 -12.57 20.65
CA PHE A 95 16.11 -11.48 20.36
C PHE A 95 16.64 -10.14 20.87
N LYS A 96 16.82 -9.19 19.95
CA LYS A 96 17.30 -7.83 20.25
C LYS A 96 16.16 -6.85 20.45
N ARG A 97 15.10 -6.99 19.66
CA ARG A 97 13.92 -6.11 19.69
C ARG A 97 12.68 -6.91 19.29
N VAL A 98 11.56 -6.59 19.93
CA VAL A 98 10.23 -7.06 19.54
C VAL A 98 9.39 -5.83 19.20
N LEU A 99 8.54 -5.95 18.19
CA LEU A 99 7.63 -4.90 17.77
C LEU A 99 6.21 -5.44 17.67
N PHE A 100 5.27 -4.54 17.90
CA PHE A 100 3.86 -4.74 17.65
C PHE A 100 3.24 -3.39 17.32
N GLY A 101 2.24 -3.40 16.45
CA GLY A 101 1.59 -2.19 16.02
C GLY A 101 0.47 -2.47 15.06
N PHE A 102 -0.24 -1.40 14.69
CA PHE A 102 -1.28 -1.49 13.69
C PHE A 102 -1.28 -0.26 12.80
N PHE A 103 -1.73 -0.46 11.57
CA PHE A 103 -1.86 0.59 10.57
C PHE A 103 -3.33 0.70 10.13
N PRO A 104 -4.02 1.79 10.48
CA PRO A 104 -5.36 2.01 9.96
C PRO A 104 -5.28 2.47 8.50
N SER A 105 -6.10 1.88 7.64
CA SER A 105 -6.30 2.32 6.25
C SER A 105 -7.68 2.94 6.09
N TYR A 106 -7.71 4.12 5.47
CA TYR A 106 -8.94 4.84 5.14
C TYR A 106 -9.10 4.97 3.63
N GLN A 107 -10.25 4.57 3.08
CA GLN A 107 -10.49 4.64 1.63
C GLN A 107 -10.40 6.08 1.13
N LYS A 108 -10.93 7.04 1.92
CA LYS A 108 -10.78 8.47 1.67
C LYS A 108 -9.44 8.96 2.21
N SER A 109 -8.38 8.66 1.46
CA SER A 109 -7.01 9.14 1.68
C SER A 109 -6.37 9.64 0.38
N PRO A 110 -5.41 10.60 0.44
CA PRO A 110 -4.90 11.27 1.64
C PRO A 110 -5.92 12.14 2.39
N LEU A 111 -5.66 12.41 3.67
CA LEU A 111 -6.52 13.22 4.55
C LEU A 111 -6.58 14.67 4.06
N ARG A 112 -7.78 15.18 3.78
CA ARG A 112 -8.00 16.59 3.47
C ARG A 112 -8.19 17.40 4.75
N MET A 113 -7.28 18.33 5.02
CA MET A 113 -7.39 19.22 6.18
C MET A 113 -8.42 20.33 5.95
N PRO A 114 -9.35 20.55 6.89
CA PRO A 114 -10.35 21.62 6.76
C PRO A 114 -9.81 23.00 7.14
N TRP A 115 -8.63 23.09 7.75
CA TRP A 115 -8.03 24.33 8.25
C TRP A 115 -6.93 24.86 7.33
N ASN A 116 -6.77 26.17 7.32
CA ASN A 116 -5.63 26.84 6.68
C ASN A 116 -4.36 26.57 7.48
N ARG A 117 -3.19 26.67 6.83
CA ARG A 117 -1.87 26.59 7.45
C ARG A 117 -1.56 25.26 8.16
N ILE A 118 -2.31 24.19 7.88
CA ILE A 118 -2.07 22.83 8.40
C ILE A 118 -1.91 21.86 7.23
N LEU A 119 -0.77 21.17 7.18
CA LEU A 119 -0.45 20.16 6.16
C LEU A 119 0.05 18.87 6.84
N PRO A 120 -0.67 17.74 6.72
CA PRO A 120 -0.20 16.47 7.26
C PRO A 120 0.90 15.87 6.35
N ILE A 121 1.88 15.23 6.96
CA ILE A 121 3.04 14.58 6.30
C ILE A 121 3.27 13.19 6.91
N GLY A 122 3.81 12.26 6.13
CA GLY A 122 4.01 10.87 6.56
C GLY A 122 2.69 10.19 6.90
N ASP A 123 2.68 9.31 7.90
CA ASP A 123 1.51 8.51 8.27
C ASP A 123 0.30 9.37 8.66
N SER A 124 0.53 10.59 9.17
CA SER A 124 -0.55 11.54 9.50
C SER A 124 -1.36 11.99 8.28
N SER A 125 -0.80 11.90 7.07
CA SER A 125 -1.50 12.22 5.82
C SER A 125 -2.32 11.05 5.29
N GLY A 126 -2.02 9.81 5.70
CA GLY A 126 -2.65 8.60 5.15
C GLY A 126 -2.27 8.33 3.69
N GLY A 127 -1.14 8.85 3.21
CA GLY A 127 -0.69 8.70 1.82
C GLY A 127 0.03 7.38 1.48
N GLN A 128 0.18 6.48 2.44
CA GLN A 128 0.77 5.14 2.27
C GLN A 128 -0.19 4.17 1.58
N SER A 129 0.33 3.12 0.92
CA SER A 129 -0.57 2.10 0.38
C SER A 129 -1.13 1.17 1.46
N PRO A 130 -2.40 0.75 1.30
CA PRO A 130 -3.05 -0.20 2.19
C PRO A 130 -2.52 -1.64 2.05
N VAL A 131 -1.57 -1.92 1.15
CA VAL A 131 -0.94 -3.24 0.99
C VAL A 131 0.41 -3.24 1.69
N SER A 132 1.35 -2.41 1.25
CA SER A 132 2.70 -2.41 1.82
C SER A 132 2.78 -1.76 3.21
N PHE A 133 1.84 -0.85 3.54
CA PHE A 133 1.92 0.08 4.67
C PHE A 133 3.27 0.80 4.83
N GLY A 134 4.04 0.92 3.74
CA GLY A 134 5.37 1.52 3.71
C GLY A 134 5.34 3.04 3.81
N GLY A 135 4.87 3.59 4.93
CA GLY A 135 4.73 5.04 5.17
C GLY A 135 6.03 5.81 5.01
N PHE A 136 7.14 5.27 5.52
CA PHE A 136 8.47 5.85 5.33
C PHE A 136 8.89 5.88 3.86
N GLY A 137 8.77 4.75 3.14
CA GLY A 137 9.11 4.68 1.72
C GLY A 137 8.28 5.65 0.88
N SER A 138 6.96 5.70 1.11
CA SER A 138 6.07 6.67 0.49
C SER A 138 6.51 8.12 0.77
N MET A 139 6.84 8.44 2.02
CA MET A 139 7.30 9.78 2.40
C MET A 139 8.60 10.16 1.67
N VAL A 140 9.60 9.27 1.64
CA VAL A 140 10.87 9.52 0.96
C VAL A 140 10.66 9.76 -0.54
N ARG A 141 9.81 8.97 -1.22
CA ARG A 141 9.47 9.19 -2.64
C ARG A 141 8.84 10.56 -2.88
N HIS A 142 8.01 11.03 -1.95
CA HIS A 142 7.33 12.31 -2.04
C HIS A 142 8.12 13.50 -1.48
N LEU A 143 9.26 13.28 -0.82
CA LEU A 143 10.01 14.30 -0.11
C LEU A 143 10.36 15.51 -0.99
N LYS A 144 10.86 15.26 -2.22
CA LYS A 144 11.25 16.33 -3.15
C LYS A 144 10.06 17.20 -3.56
N ARG A 145 8.94 16.58 -3.98
CA ARG A 145 7.74 17.32 -4.40
C ARG A 145 7.12 18.09 -3.24
N LEU A 146 7.11 17.51 -2.04
CA LEU A 146 6.55 18.13 -0.85
C LEU A 146 7.42 19.32 -0.42
N SER A 147 8.74 19.16 -0.38
CA SER A 147 9.66 20.25 -0.01
C SER A 147 9.54 21.43 -0.96
N ASN A 148 9.60 21.18 -2.28
CA ASN A 148 9.45 22.22 -3.29
C ASN A 148 8.07 22.88 -3.23
N GLY A 149 7.01 22.08 -3.09
CA GLY A 149 5.67 22.61 -3.07
C GLY A 149 5.32 23.39 -1.80
N ILE A 150 5.86 23.00 -0.65
CA ILE A 150 5.76 23.78 0.60
C ILE A 150 6.51 25.10 0.45
N HIS A 151 7.71 25.08 -0.15
CA HIS A 151 8.49 26.29 -0.40
C HIS A 151 7.71 27.27 -1.30
N GLU A 152 7.17 26.82 -2.44
CA GLU A 152 6.35 27.66 -3.32
C GLU A 152 5.08 28.17 -2.61
N ALA A 153 4.44 27.34 -1.77
CA ALA A 153 3.25 27.76 -1.02
C ALA A 153 3.56 28.87 -0.02
N LEU A 154 4.75 28.85 0.61
CA LEU A 154 5.21 29.89 1.51
C LEU A 154 5.56 31.17 0.75
N ASP A 155 6.32 31.07 -0.35
CA ASP A 155 6.76 32.23 -1.15
C ASP A 155 5.58 33.03 -1.72
N TYR A 156 4.49 32.35 -2.07
CA TYR A 156 3.31 32.96 -2.67
C TYR A 156 2.15 33.19 -1.68
N ASP A 157 2.35 32.96 -0.37
CA ASP A 157 1.33 32.95 0.70
C ASP A 157 0.07 32.14 0.33
N LEU A 158 0.25 31.01 -0.35
CA LEU A 158 -0.81 30.06 -0.73
C LEU A 158 -1.01 29.02 0.37
N LEU A 159 -1.35 29.51 1.57
CA LEU A 159 -1.45 28.72 2.79
C LEU A 159 -2.89 28.43 3.22
N ASP A 160 -3.85 28.64 2.31
CA ASP A 160 -5.23 28.23 2.51
C ASP A 160 -5.41 26.72 2.32
N ARG A 161 -6.51 26.18 2.87
CA ARG A 161 -6.84 24.76 2.82
C ARG A 161 -6.89 24.18 1.40
N ASN A 162 -7.30 24.96 0.40
CA ASN A 162 -7.46 24.47 -0.97
C ASN A 162 -6.10 24.36 -1.67
N ALA A 163 -5.22 25.34 -1.45
CA ALA A 163 -3.85 25.33 -1.95
C ALA A 163 -3.02 24.20 -1.30
N LEU A 164 -3.09 24.06 0.02
CA LEU A 164 -2.36 23.01 0.74
C LEU A 164 -2.87 21.60 0.42
N ALA A 165 -4.18 21.44 0.14
CA ALA A 165 -4.73 20.15 -0.28
C ALA A 165 -4.09 19.62 -1.59
N GLN A 166 -3.58 20.51 -2.45
CA GLN A 166 -2.90 20.08 -3.69
C GLN A 166 -1.54 19.42 -3.43
N LEU A 167 -0.94 19.61 -2.24
CA LEU A 167 0.29 18.94 -1.82
C LEU A 167 0.04 17.49 -1.37
N GLN A 168 -1.21 17.11 -1.10
CA GLN A 168 -1.61 15.74 -0.81
C GLN A 168 -2.74 15.31 -1.77
N PRO A 169 -2.43 15.22 -3.07
CA PRO A 169 -3.45 14.98 -4.08
C PRO A 169 -4.01 13.56 -3.97
N TYR A 170 -5.15 13.35 -4.62
CA TYR A 170 -5.67 12.00 -4.84
C TYR A 170 -4.68 11.16 -5.66
N GLN A 171 -4.47 9.92 -5.23
CA GLN A 171 -3.50 8.99 -5.82
C GLN A 171 -4.22 7.72 -6.32
N PRO A 172 -4.63 7.63 -7.60
CA PRO A 172 -5.34 6.47 -8.11
C PRO A 172 -4.50 5.19 -8.11
N ASN A 173 -3.18 5.28 -8.30
CA ASN A 173 -2.26 4.14 -8.14
C ASN A 173 -2.31 3.51 -6.75
N ILE A 174 -2.55 4.31 -5.70
CA ILE A 174 -2.79 3.79 -4.35
C ILE A 174 -4.24 3.34 -4.22
N GLY A 175 -5.20 4.10 -4.73
CA GLY A 175 -6.63 3.76 -4.69
C GLY A 175 -6.95 2.37 -5.24
N VAL A 176 -6.31 1.95 -6.34
CA VAL A 176 -6.52 0.62 -6.93
C VAL A 176 -6.04 -0.53 -6.04
N THR A 177 -5.10 -0.29 -5.11
CA THR A 177 -4.57 -1.34 -4.22
C THR A 177 -5.53 -1.74 -3.11
N TRP A 178 -6.57 -0.94 -2.84
CA TRP A 178 -7.61 -1.26 -1.87
C TRP A 178 -8.29 -2.60 -2.15
N MET A 179 -8.55 -2.89 -3.42
CA MET A 179 -9.12 -4.17 -3.81
C MET A 179 -8.15 -5.31 -3.49
N PHE A 180 -6.84 -5.13 -3.69
CA PHE A 180 -5.85 -6.16 -3.39
C PHE A 180 -5.82 -6.46 -1.89
N GLN A 181 -5.80 -5.43 -1.04
CA GLN A 181 -5.91 -5.58 0.40
C GLN A 181 -7.18 -6.38 0.76
N ARG A 182 -8.33 -6.03 0.16
CA ARG A 182 -9.58 -6.76 0.43
C ARG A 182 -9.47 -8.24 0.05
N THR A 183 -8.89 -8.55 -1.11
CA THR A 183 -8.69 -9.95 -1.53
C THR A 183 -7.71 -10.71 -0.65
N MET A 184 -6.81 -10.00 0.04
CA MET A 184 -5.88 -10.54 1.03
C MET A 184 -6.47 -10.62 2.44
N SER A 185 -7.75 -10.29 2.62
CA SER A 185 -8.44 -10.27 3.91
C SER A 185 -9.65 -11.22 3.92
N VAL A 186 -10.09 -11.58 5.13
CA VAL A 186 -11.28 -12.41 5.36
C VAL A 186 -12.27 -11.62 6.22
N GLY A 187 -13.50 -11.45 5.75
CA GLY A 187 -14.57 -10.80 6.50
C GLY A 187 -14.99 -11.61 7.74
N ILE A 188 -15.53 -10.93 8.75
CA ILE A 188 -16.11 -11.60 9.93
C ILE A 188 -17.17 -12.60 9.46
N LYS A 189 -17.05 -13.86 9.90
CA LYS A 189 -17.93 -14.98 9.52
C LYS A 189 -17.97 -15.31 8.02
N GLN A 190 -17.12 -14.68 7.21
CA GLN A 190 -16.98 -15.03 5.80
C GLN A 190 -16.29 -16.39 5.69
N GLN A 191 -16.89 -17.28 4.91
CA GLN A 191 -16.33 -18.60 4.63
C GLN A 191 -15.63 -18.57 3.27
N LEU A 192 -14.32 -18.77 3.28
CA LEU A 192 -13.49 -18.90 2.09
C LEU A 192 -12.83 -20.27 2.11
N ALA A 193 -12.46 -20.80 0.94
CA ALA A 193 -11.66 -22.03 0.92
C ALA A 193 -10.31 -21.78 1.61
N PRO A 194 -9.79 -22.73 2.41
CA PRO A 194 -8.63 -22.49 3.30
C PRO A 194 -7.40 -21.91 2.61
N ASN A 195 -7.16 -22.23 1.33
CA ASN A 195 -6.01 -21.78 0.56
C ASN A 195 -6.34 -20.75 -0.53
N GLN A 196 -7.57 -20.20 -0.54
CA GLN A 196 -8.02 -19.31 -1.62
C GLN A 196 -7.10 -18.10 -1.81
N ILE A 197 -6.69 -17.45 -0.70
CA ILE A 197 -5.83 -16.27 -0.75
C ILE A 197 -4.42 -16.64 -1.24
N ASN A 198 -3.84 -17.73 -0.73
CA ASN A 198 -2.53 -18.22 -1.17
C ASN A 198 -2.52 -18.57 -2.67
N GLN A 199 -3.57 -19.22 -3.15
CA GLN A 199 -3.72 -19.60 -4.56
C GLN A 199 -3.87 -18.36 -5.45
N LEU A 200 -4.65 -17.37 -5.02
CA LEU A 200 -4.81 -16.10 -5.74
C LEU A 200 -3.46 -15.37 -5.85
N LEU A 201 -2.75 -15.20 -4.73
CA LEU A 201 -1.46 -14.51 -4.70
C LEU A 201 -0.41 -15.23 -5.55
N THR A 202 -0.27 -16.55 -5.40
CA THR A 202 0.59 -17.36 -6.27
C THR A 202 0.22 -17.19 -7.74
N GLY A 203 -1.09 -17.16 -8.01
CA GLY A 203 -1.68 -16.88 -9.31
C GLY A 203 -1.14 -15.61 -9.96
N VAL A 204 -1.34 -14.50 -9.25
CA VAL A 204 -1.04 -13.13 -9.65
C VAL A 204 0.46 -12.88 -9.72
N PHE A 205 1.25 -13.28 -8.72
CA PHE A 205 2.70 -13.10 -8.72
C PHE A 205 3.38 -13.90 -9.83
N GLN A 206 2.92 -15.12 -10.12
CA GLN A 206 3.41 -15.87 -11.27
C GLN A 206 3.09 -15.17 -12.60
N ALA A 207 1.90 -14.58 -12.73
CA ALA A 207 1.54 -13.82 -13.92
C ALA A 207 2.42 -12.56 -14.08
N MET A 208 2.68 -11.84 -12.99
CA MET A 208 3.61 -10.70 -12.98
C MET A 208 5.04 -11.11 -13.32
N ALA A 209 5.54 -12.21 -12.75
CA ALA A 209 6.87 -12.73 -13.04
C ALA A 209 7.02 -13.10 -14.53
N ASN A 210 6.00 -13.74 -15.12
CA ASN A 210 5.99 -14.08 -16.54
C ASN A 210 5.93 -12.85 -17.46
N LEU A 211 5.36 -11.73 -16.98
CA LEU A 211 5.33 -10.45 -17.68
C LEU A 211 6.65 -9.67 -17.58
N GLY A 212 7.56 -10.10 -16.69
CA GLY A 212 8.90 -9.56 -16.52
C GLY A 212 9.02 -8.41 -15.53
N ASP A 213 10.27 -7.95 -15.37
CA ASP A 213 10.68 -6.97 -14.36
C ASP A 213 9.98 -5.62 -14.48
N ASP A 214 9.60 -5.19 -15.68
CA ASP A 214 8.88 -3.93 -15.93
C ASP A 214 7.48 -3.92 -15.30
N VAL A 215 6.91 -5.10 -15.00
CA VAL A 215 5.63 -5.24 -14.30
C VAL A 215 5.87 -5.57 -12.84
N LEU A 216 6.75 -6.52 -12.55
CA LEU A 216 6.96 -7.03 -11.19
C LEU A 216 7.65 -6.00 -10.28
N LYS A 217 8.78 -5.41 -10.70
CA LYS A 217 9.57 -4.53 -9.82
C LYS A 217 8.83 -3.28 -9.35
N PRO A 218 8.09 -2.53 -10.21
CA PRO A 218 7.28 -1.41 -9.72
C PRO A 218 6.25 -1.85 -8.68
N PHE A 219 5.58 -2.97 -8.91
CA PHE A 219 4.59 -3.49 -7.97
C PHE A 219 5.21 -3.84 -6.60
N LEU A 220 6.37 -4.51 -6.59
CA LEU A 220 7.10 -4.83 -5.35
C LEU A 220 7.59 -3.58 -4.60
N GLN A 221 7.76 -2.45 -5.30
CA GLN A 221 8.11 -1.15 -4.69
C GLN A 221 6.88 -0.29 -4.38
N ASP A 222 5.68 -0.89 -4.39
CA ASP A 222 4.42 -0.21 -4.08
C ASP A 222 4.05 0.89 -5.08
N VAL A 223 4.51 0.74 -6.33
CA VAL A 223 4.21 1.62 -7.46
C VAL A 223 3.37 0.88 -8.48
N VAL A 224 2.05 1.10 -8.40
CA VAL A 224 1.12 0.54 -9.38
C VAL A 224 1.02 1.44 -10.60
N LYS A 225 1.50 0.93 -11.75
CA LYS A 225 1.34 1.56 -13.06
C LYS A 225 0.14 0.98 -13.79
N PHE A 226 -0.58 1.80 -14.56
CA PHE A 226 -1.74 1.37 -15.34
C PHE A 226 -1.41 0.16 -16.22
N SER A 227 -0.36 0.27 -17.04
CA SER A 227 0.04 -0.77 -18.00
C SER A 227 0.39 -2.10 -17.33
N GLY A 228 1.13 -2.07 -16.21
CA GLY A 228 1.46 -3.25 -15.44
C GLY A 228 0.20 -3.92 -14.89
N LEU A 229 -0.66 -3.15 -14.24
CA LEU A 229 -1.91 -3.65 -13.68
C LEU A 229 -2.83 -4.27 -14.75
N SER A 230 -3.05 -3.57 -15.87
CA SER A 230 -3.91 -4.05 -16.96
C SER A 230 -3.39 -5.37 -17.54
N LYS A 231 -2.07 -5.47 -17.80
CA LYS A 231 -1.45 -6.70 -18.30
C LYS A 231 -1.64 -7.86 -17.33
N THR A 232 -1.37 -7.63 -16.03
CA THR A 232 -1.52 -8.66 -15.01
C THR A 232 -2.95 -9.15 -14.89
N LEU A 233 -3.92 -8.23 -14.81
CA LEU A 233 -5.34 -8.59 -14.72
C LEU A 233 -5.80 -9.39 -15.95
N PHE A 234 -5.41 -8.95 -17.14
CA PHE A 234 -5.74 -9.63 -18.39
C PHE A 234 -5.15 -11.04 -18.45
N VAL A 235 -3.84 -11.18 -18.23
CA VAL A 235 -3.16 -12.49 -18.25
C VAL A 235 -3.73 -13.42 -17.17
N THR A 236 -3.97 -12.92 -15.96
CA THR A 236 -4.52 -13.74 -14.86
C THR A 236 -5.94 -14.20 -15.17
N SER A 237 -6.78 -13.32 -15.74
CA SER A 237 -8.17 -13.66 -16.10
C SER A 237 -8.25 -14.70 -17.22
N LEU A 238 -7.33 -14.65 -18.18
CA LEU A 238 -7.26 -15.62 -19.27
C LEU A 238 -6.67 -16.95 -18.85
N THR A 239 -5.54 -16.93 -18.13
CA THR A 239 -4.77 -18.14 -17.82
C THR A 239 -5.26 -18.86 -16.57
N LYS A 240 -5.90 -18.13 -15.65
CA LYS A 240 -6.33 -18.64 -14.34
C LYS A 240 -7.73 -18.13 -13.95
N PRO A 241 -8.78 -18.33 -14.78
CA PRO A 241 -10.13 -17.82 -14.50
C PRO A 241 -10.70 -18.34 -13.17
N GLY A 242 -10.34 -19.57 -12.79
CA GLY A 242 -10.73 -20.17 -11.50
C GLY A 242 -10.20 -19.44 -10.27
N LEU A 243 -9.20 -18.56 -10.41
CA LEU A 243 -8.73 -17.70 -9.32
C LEU A 243 -9.48 -16.37 -9.25
N VAL A 244 -9.98 -15.87 -10.38
CA VAL A 244 -10.62 -14.54 -10.46
C VAL A 244 -12.11 -14.62 -10.12
N VAL A 245 -12.81 -15.67 -10.55
CA VAL A 245 -14.25 -15.81 -10.29
C VAL A 245 -14.59 -15.81 -8.79
N PRO A 246 -13.86 -16.53 -7.90
CA PRO A 246 -14.13 -16.50 -6.46
C PRO A 246 -13.87 -15.14 -5.79
N VAL A 247 -13.09 -14.25 -6.42
CA VAL A 247 -12.80 -12.92 -5.88
C VAL A 247 -14.04 -12.04 -5.89
N ILE A 248 -14.91 -12.16 -6.90
CA ILE A 248 -16.10 -11.32 -7.06
C ILE A 248 -17.02 -11.37 -5.82
N PRO A 249 -17.49 -12.56 -5.37
CA PRO A 249 -18.28 -12.65 -4.15
C PRO A 249 -17.46 -12.36 -2.88
N GLN A 250 -16.14 -12.52 -2.90
CA GLN A 250 -15.28 -12.21 -1.75
C GLN A 250 -15.22 -10.70 -1.47
N VAL A 251 -15.05 -9.87 -2.51
CA VAL A 251 -14.91 -8.42 -2.37
C VAL A 251 -16.25 -7.69 -2.42
N GLY A 252 -17.22 -8.22 -3.16
CA GLY A 252 -18.54 -7.62 -3.37
C GLY A 252 -18.60 -6.64 -4.53
N LEU A 253 -19.79 -6.55 -5.15
CA LEU A 253 -20.00 -5.76 -6.37
C LEU A 253 -19.78 -4.26 -6.17
N THR A 254 -20.19 -3.70 -5.02
CA THR A 254 -20.02 -2.28 -4.71
C THR A 254 -18.55 -1.86 -4.73
N MET A 255 -17.68 -2.67 -4.10
CA MET A 255 -16.25 -2.42 -4.09
C MET A 255 -15.63 -2.51 -5.49
N LEU A 256 -16.10 -3.43 -6.34
CA LEU A 256 -15.63 -3.53 -7.72
C LEU A 256 -15.99 -2.28 -8.52
N LEU A 257 -17.21 -1.75 -8.35
CA LEU A 257 -17.63 -0.50 -8.99
C LEU A 257 -16.76 0.68 -8.54
N ASP A 258 -16.51 0.81 -7.24
CA ASP A 258 -15.64 1.86 -6.69
C ASP A 258 -14.21 1.73 -7.21
N TRP A 259 -13.70 0.49 -7.27
CA TRP A 259 -12.37 0.20 -7.81
C TRP A 259 -12.24 0.59 -9.29
N MET A 260 -13.28 0.41 -10.11
CA MET A 260 -13.26 0.84 -11.51
C MET A 260 -13.04 2.34 -11.65
N VAL A 261 -13.58 3.16 -10.73
CA VAL A 261 -13.31 4.61 -10.71
C VAL A 261 -11.82 4.89 -10.48
N HIS A 262 -11.18 4.18 -9.55
CA HIS A 262 -9.74 4.30 -9.31
C HIS A 262 -8.93 3.86 -10.52
N TYR A 263 -9.30 2.74 -11.14
CA TYR A 263 -8.65 2.19 -12.32
C TYR A 263 -8.75 3.12 -13.54
N SER A 264 -9.92 3.70 -13.81
CA SER A 264 -10.09 4.69 -14.88
C SER A 264 -9.31 5.97 -14.63
N ASN A 265 -9.26 6.45 -13.38
CA ASN A 265 -8.42 7.60 -13.04
C ASN A 265 -6.92 7.29 -13.18
N LEU A 266 -6.49 6.07 -12.88
CA LEU A 266 -5.11 5.63 -13.08
C LEU A 266 -4.73 5.68 -14.57
N ALA A 267 -5.63 5.23 -15.45
CA ALA A 267 -5.46 5.35 -16.90
C ALA A 267 -5.40 6.84 -17.33
N LEU A 268 -6.32 7.66 -16.83
CA LEU A 268 -6.38 9.08 -17.13
C LEU A 268 -5.10 9.80 -16.71
N TYR A 269 -4.61 9.58 -15.48
CA TYR A 269 -3.40 10.22 -14.98
C TYR A 269 -2.16 9.79 -15.76
N SER A 270 -2.10 8.52 -16.16
CA SER A 270 -1.02 7.99 -16.99
C SER A 270 -0.95 8.69 -18.36
N SER A 271 -2.08 9.08 -18.92
CA SER A 271 -2.17 9.80 -20.20
C SER A 271 -1.99 11.33 -20.05
N LEU A 272 -2.52 11.91 -18.97
CA LEU A 272 -2.44 13.36 -18.72
C LEU A 272 -1.03 13.82 -18.36
N TYR A 273 -0.26 13.04 -17.61
CA TYR A 273 1.09 13.42 -17.21
C TYR A 273 2.02 13.77 -18.39
N PRO A 274 2.22 12.91 -19.40
CA PRO A 274 3.09 13.25 -20.53
C PRO A 274 2.58 14.46 -21.32
N ALA A 275 1.27 14.57 -21.55
CA ALA A 275 0.67 15.72 -22.23
C ALA A 275 0.88 17.03 -21.44
N GLY A 276 0.64 16.99 -20.13
CA GLY A 276 0.87 18.10 -19.22
C GLY A 276 2.33 18.54 -19.20
N LYS A 277 3.27 17.57 -19.19
CA LYS A 277 4.70 17.84 -19.21
C LYS A 277 5.14 18.54 -20.50
N LEU A 278 4.58 18.17 -21.66
CA LEU A 278 4.88 18.85 -22.93
C LEU A 278 4.47 20.34 -22.90
N LEU A 279 3.36 20.65 -22.23
CA LEU A 279 2.88 22.03 -22.09
C LEU A 279 3.68 22.85 -21.06
N SER A 280 4.52 22.23 -20.24
CA SER A 280 5.23 22.90 -19.14
C SER A 280 6.12 24.06 -19.59
N GLY A 281 6.78 23.91 -20.74
CA GLY A 281 7.64 24.96 -21.30
C GLY A 281 6.88 26.26 -21.62
N MET A 282 5.65 26.13 -22.11
CA MET A 282 4.79 27.28 -22.47
C MET A 282 4.18 27.98 -21.25
N LEU A 283 4.17 27.32 -20.09
CA LEU A 283 3.50 27.76 -18.87
C LEU A 283 4.47 28.35 -17.83
N THR A 284 5.76 28.45 -18.17
CA THR A 284 6.79 29.09 -17.34
C THR A 284 6.57 30.60 -17.11
N THR A 285 5.75 31.24 -17.95
CA THR A 285 5.40 32.67 -17.88
C THR A 285 4.17 32.95 -17.00
N LEU A 286 3.48 31.92 -16.49
CA LEU A 286 2.29 32.10 -15.66
C LEU A 286 2.60 32.91 -14.38
N PRO A 287 1.66 33.73 -13.90
CA PRO A 287 1.78 34.36 -12.59
C PRO A 287 1.95 33.33 -11.46
N PRO A 288 2.48 33.72 -10.28
CA PRO A 288 2.83 32.80 -9.20
C PRO A 288 1.72 31.80 -8.80
N LYS A 289 0.49 32.28 -8.60
CA LYS A 289 -0.62 31.44 -8.15
C LYS A 289 -1.05 30.39 -9.19
N PRO A 290 -1.37 30.73 -10.46
CA PRO A 290 -1.64 29.73 -11.49
C PRO A 290 -0.48 28.74 -11.70
N ARG A 291 0.77 29.23 -11.61
CA ARG A 291 1.97 28.40 -11.74
C ARG A 291 2.05 27.35 -10.63
N TYR A 292 1.80 27.73 -9.38
CA TYR A 292 1.74 26.80 -8.26
C TYR A 292 0.73 25.67 -8.53
N TYR A 293 -0.52 26.00 -8.87
CA TYR A 293 -1.54 24.98 -9.12
C TYR A 293 -1.17 24.06 -10.30
N TYR A 294 -0.60 24.62 -11.37
CA TYR A 294 -0.11 23.84 -12.49
C TYR A 294 0.97 22.84 -12.07
N HIS A 295 1.97 23.27 -11.30
CA HIS A 295 3.00 22.37 -10.75
C HIS A 295 2.38 21.25 -9.91
N ARG A 296 1.45 21.60 -9.00
CA ARG A 296 0.79 20.60 -8.14
C ARG A 296 -0.07 19.60 -8.92
N TRP A 297 -0.77 20.03 -9.98
CA TRP A 297 -1.51 19.12 -10.86
C TRP A 297 -0.59 18.19 -11.65
N LEU A 298 0.52 18.71 -12.17
CA LEU A 298 1.49 17.88 -12.88
C LEU A 298 2.13 16.83 -11.96
N GLU A 299 2.46 17.22 -10.72
CA GLU A 299 2.90 16.29 -9.68
C GLU A 299 1.81 15.27 -9.33
N ALA A 300 0.55 15.69 -9.18
CA ALA A 300 -0.56 14.77 -8.91
C ALA A 300 -0.68 13.70 -10.00
N TRP A 301 -0.60 14.08 -11.28
CA TRP A 301 -0.63 13.13 -12.38
C TRP A 301 0.59 12.22 -12.41
N ARG A 302 1.79 12.76 -12.21
CA ARG A 302 3.03 11.97 -12.17
C ARG A 302 2.98 10.90 -11.09
N TYR A 303 2.77 11.31 -9.85
CA TYR A 303 2.84 10.41 -8.70
C TYR A 303 1.60 9.53 -8.61
N GLY A 304 0.42 10.06 -8.94
CA GLY A 304 -0.83 9.31 -8.96
C GLY A 304 -0.90 8.24 -10.07
N SER A 305 -0.07 8.35 -11.11
CA SER A 305 0.08 7.30 -12.16
C SER A 305 1.22 6.31 -11.90
N GLY A 306 2.00 6.50 -10.84
CA GLY A 306 3.24 5.76 -10.62
C GLY A 306 4.37 6.16 -11.57
N GLY A 307 4.29 7.31 -12.24
CA GLY A 307 5.34 7.88 -13.11
C GLY A 307 6.55 8.46 -12.35
N ASP A 308 6.63 8.20 -11.05
CA ASP A 308 7.77 8.49 -10.18
C ASP A 308 8.73 7.30 -10.01
N TYR A 309 8.37 6.09 -10.48
CA TYR A 309 9.27 4.95 -10.65
C TYR A 309 10.07 5.04 -11.94
#